data_AF-A0AAJ0U3J5-F1
#
_entry.id   AF-A0AAJ0U3J5-F1
#
_cell.length_a   1.000
_cell.length_b   1.000
_cell.length_c   1.000
_cell.angle_alpha   90.00
_cell.angle_beta   90.00
_cell.angle_gamma   90.00
#
_symmetry.space_group_name_H-M   'P 1'
#
loop_
_entity.id
_entity.type
_entity.pdbx_description
1 polymer ?
#
loop_
_entity_poly.entity_id
_entity_poly.type
_entity_poly.pdbx_seq_one_letter_code
_entity_poly.pdbx_strand_id
1 'polypeptide(L)' 'METRPEVVVYAKLLRGFLIPTPVGDYNPDWAIAFTAGSVRHIYFAADSNSRHPRRWQLTRHGDRH' A
#
# COMPACT_ATOMS: atom_id res chain seq x y z
N MET A 1 3.24 -10.77 -35.24
CA MET A 1 2.27 -10.77 -34.12
C MET A 1 2.82 -9.78 -33.12
N GLU A 2 2.23 -8.59 -33.04
CA GLU A 2 2.74 -7.44 -32.28
C GLU A 2 2.77 -7.77 -30.79
N THR A 3 3.96 -7.98 -30.24
CA THR A 3 4.16 -8.11 -28.79
C THR A 3 4.04 -6.69 -28.23
N ARG A 4 2.88 -6.36 -27.65
CA ARG A 4 2.71 -5.09 -26.95
C ARG A 4 3.33 -5.26 -25.56
N PRO A 5 4.40 -4.55 -25.21
CA PRO A 5 4.95 -4.62 -23.86
C PRO A 5 3.97 -3.93 -22.90
N GLU A 6 3.26 -4.72 -22.11
CA GLU A 6 2.48 -4.21 -20.98
C GLU A 6 3.47 -3.69 -19.93
N VAL A 7 3.60 -2.37 -19.84
CA VAL A 7 4.49 -1.73 -18.87
C VAL A 7 3.77 -1.71 -17.53
N VAL A 8 4.33 -2.37 -16.52
CA VAL A 8 3.83 -2.36 -15.13
C VAL A 8 4.80 -1.60 -14.24
N VAL A 9 4.28 -0.64 -13.47
CA VAL A 9 5.06 0.17 -12.52
C VAL A 9 4.48 0.04 -11.12
N TYR A 10 5.36 -0.17 -10.13
CA TYR A 10 5.05 -0.20 -8.70
C TYR A 10 5.70 0.99 -8.01
N ALA A 11 4.90 1.81 -7.32
CA ALA A 11 5.40 2.97 -6.59
C ALA A 11 4.87 2.98 -5.16
N LYS A 12 5.76 3.28 -4.21
CA LYS A 12 5.39 3.57 -2.82
C LYS A 12 4.97 5.04 -2.74
N LEU A 13 3.81 5.30 -2.17
CA LEU A 13 3.27 6.65 -2.07
C LEU A 13 3.83 7.36 -0.82
N LEU A 14 3.98 8.68 -0.92
CA LEU A 14 4.37 9.50 0.22
C LEU A 14 3.26 9.47 1.27
N ARG A 15 3.65 9.43 2.54
CA ARG A 15 2.71 9.56 3.67
C ARG A 15 2.02 10.93 3.56
N GLY A 16 0.70 10.93 3.37
CA GLY A 16 -0.10 12.15 3.16
C GLY A 16 -0.79 12.24 1.80
N PHE A 17 -0.63 11.23 0.93
CA PHE A 17 -1.47 11.11 -0.27
C PHE A 17 -2.87 10.61 0.12
N LEU A 18 -3.81 11.55 0.30
CA LEU A 18 -5.19 11.26 0.67
C LEU A 18 -6.10 11.31 -0.55
N ILE A 19 -6.85 10.23 -0.77
CA ILE A 19 -7.94 10.18 -1.74
C ILE A 19 -9.24 10.42 -0.97
N PRO A 20 -9.94 11.55 -1.18
CA PRO A 20 -11.22 11.78 -0.54
C PRO A 20 -12.24 10.80 -1.13
N THR A 21 -12.79 9.92 -0.31
CA THR A 21 -13.90 9.04 -0.68
C THR A 21 -15.18 9.48 0.03
N PRO A 22 -16.38 9.16 -0.49
CA PRO A 22 -17.65 9.54 0.16
C PRO A 22 -17.79 9.04 1.61
N VAL A 23 -17.03 8.01 1.99
CA VAL A 23 -17.04 7.38 3.31
C VAL A 23 -15.84 7.79 4.19
N GLY A 24 -14.97 8.68 3.71
CA GLY A 24 -13.79 9.16 4.44
C GLY A 24 -12.51 9.20 3.60
N ASP A 25 -11.41 9.69 4.16
CA ASP A 25 -10.13 9.77 3.45
C ASP A 25 -9.43 8.41 3.39
N TYR A 26 -9.07 7.98 2.18
CA TYR A 26 -8.30 6.76 1.93
C TYR A 26 -6.83 7.11 1.67
N ASN A 27 -5.92 6.57 2.49
CA ASN A 27 -4.47 6.76 2.38
C ASN A 27 -3.79 5.47 1.90
N PRO A 28 -3.64 5.25 0.57
CA PRO A 28 -2.94 4.08 0.05
C PRO A 28 -1.42 4.17 0.26
N ASP A 29 -0.79 3.04 0.55
CA ASP A 29 0.68 2.93 0.69
C ASP A 29 1.36 2.66 -0.67
N TRP A 30 0.63 2.08 -1.62
CA TRP A 30 1.15 1.62 -2.90
C TRP A 30 0.24 2.02 -4.06
N ALA A 31 0.86 2.38 -5.19
CA ALA A 31 0.20 2.54 -6.47
C ALA A 31 0.78 1.55 -7.48
N ILE A 32 -0.11 0.94 -8.27
CA ILE A 32 0.21 0.03 -9.35
C ILE A 32 -0.36 0.63 -10.62
N ALA A 33 0.48 0.88 -11.62
CA ALA A 33 0.04 1.40 -12.91
C ALA A 33 0.46 0.43 -14.02
N PHE A 34 -0.49 0.08 -14.90
CA PHE A 34 -0.20 -0.72 -16.09
C PHE A 34 -0.94 -0.21 -17.32
N THR A 35 -0.42 -0.55 -18.50
CA THR A 35 -1.01 -0.16 -19.79
C THR A 35 -1.31 -1.39 -20.62
N ALA A 36 -2.60 -1.64 -20.84
CA ALA A 36 -3.08 -2.73 -21.69
C ALA A 36 -3.58 -2.15 -23.02
N GLY A 37 -2.80 -2.34 -24.08
CA GLY A 37 -3.13 -1.83 -25.41
C GLY A 37 -3.09 -0.29 -25.47
N SER A 38 -4.26 0.34 -25.44
CA SER A 38 -4.45 1.80 -25.45
C SER A 38 -5.07 2.32 -24.16
N VAL A 39 -5.34 1.44 -23.19
CA VAL A 39 -5.99 1.78 -21.92
C VAL A 39 -4.95 1.79 -20.80
N ARG A 40 -4.97 2.85 -19.99
CA ARG A 40 -4.11 2.99 -18.80
C ARG A 40 -4.94 2.73 -17.55
N HIS A 41 -4.48 1.80 -16.74
CA HIS A 41 -5.11 1.45 -15.48
C HIS A 41 -4.21 1.83 -14.30
N ILE A 42 -4.80 2.38 -13.25
CA ILE A 42 -4.11 2.75 -12.01
C ILE A 42 -4.90 2.17 -10.83
N TYR A 43 -4.23 1.39 -9.99
CA TYR A 43 -4.79 0.77 -8.80
C TYR A 43 -4.06 1.31 -7.56
N PHE A 44 -4.82 1.56 -6.49
CA PHE A 44 -4.30 2.05 -5.22
C PHE A 44 -4.55 1.01 -4.13
N ALA A 45 -3.47 0.56 -3.46
CA ALA A 45 -3.53 -0.41 -2.39
C ALA A 45 -3.04 0.22 -1.07
N ALA A 46 -3.84 0.10 -0.03
CA ALA A 46 -3.44 0.38 1.34
C ALA A 46 -3.03 -0.95 2.00
N ASP A 47 -1.78 -1.01 2.46
CA ASP A 47 -1.34 -2.13 3.29
C ASP A 47 -1.68 -1.76 4.74
N SER A 48 -2.58 -2.50 5.37
CA SER A 48 -3.09 -2.25 6.74
C SER A 48 -2.01 -2.15 7.85
N ASN A 49 -0.74 -2.28 7.51
CA ASN A 49 0.42 -2.13 8.37
C ASN A 49 0.70 -0.67 8.83
N SER A 50 0.00 0.34 8.30
CA SER A 50 0.13 1.73 8.79
C SER A 50 -0.42 1.93 10.22
N ARG A 51 -0.98 0.89 10.87
CA ARG A 51 -1.37 0.94 12.28
C ARG A 51 -1.03 -0.33 13.05
N HIS A 52 0.27 -0.59 13.25
CA HIS A 52 0.70 -1.36 14.42
C HIS A 52 2.07 -0.88 14.95
N PRO A 53 2.13 0.15 15.82
CA PRO A 53 3.19 0.19 16.80
C PRO A 53 2.82 -0.78 17.93
N ARG A 54 2.70 -2.08 17.64
CA ARG A 54 2.80 -3.09 18.71
C ARG A 54 4.22 -3.62 18.72
N ARG A 55 5.06 -2.73 19.23
CA ARG A 55 6.14 -3.07 20.16
C ARG A 55 5.71 -4.32 20.94
N TRP A 56 6.38 -5.43 20.70
CA TRP A 56 6.40 -6.54 21.64
C TRP A 56 7.02 -6.01 22.94
N GLN A 57 6.19 -5.47 23.84
CA GLN A 57 6.55 -5.33 25.24
C GLN A 57 6.46 -6.72 25.86
N LEU A 58 7.39 -7.61 25.49
CA LEU A 58 7.78 -8.71 26.36
C LEU A 58 8.71 -8.10 27.42
N THR A 59 8.09 -7.44 28.39
CA THR A 59 8.67 -7.37 29.72
C THR A 59 7.58 -7.78 30.69
N ARG A 60 7.44 -9.09 30.90
CA ARG A 60 7.16 -9.56 32.25
C ARG A 60 8.46 -10.13 32.79
N HIS A 61 9.08 -9.27 33.58
CA HIS A 61 10.10 -9.58 34.55
C HIS A 61 9.57 -10.60 35.56
N GLY A 62 10.41 -11.57 35.94
CA GLY A 62 10.26 -12.39 37.15
C GLY A 62 9.41 -13.64 36.99
N ASP A 63 10.06 -14.80 36.94
CA ASP A 63 9.98 -15.65 38.12
C ASP A 63 11.28 -16.42 38.32
N ARG A 64 11.82 -16.20 39.50
CA ARG A 64 12.97 -16.83 40.10
C ARG A 64 12.39 -18.01 40.89
N HIS A 65 12.70 -19.25 40.50
CA HIS A 65 12.76 -20.40 41.41
C HIS A 65 13.53 -21.54 40.75
#